data_AF-A0AAD9ZBL4-F1
#
_entry.id   AF-A0AAD9ZBL4-F1
#
_cell.length_a   1.000
_cell.length_b   1.000
_cell.length_c   1.000
_cell.angle_alpha   90.00
_cell.angle_beta   90.00
_cell.angle_gamma   90.00
#
_symmetry.space_group_name_H-M   'P 1'
#
loop_
_entity.id
_entity.type
_entity.pdbx_description
1 polymer ?
#
loop_
_entity_poly.entity_id
_entity_poly.type
_entity_poly.pdbx_seq_one_letter_code
_entity_poly.pdbx_strand_id
1 'polypeptide(L)'
;MRFSAGSSSFGAWRPCQATPIAFYTGRFSTEDHSRAVDGISASVRRFYERKEKFRIFHGSTNSTRHAAKGNRMVDSSSLSHVLKVDMERKTATVEPNVPMDRLVEETLKYGLVPSVVMEFPARFKHGFFNRTFNSVEMVLANGDVVTCPEKEKSDLFHGAAGACGTMGVTTLVELQLREAKKYVETTYHPVSSMTEAIKKIEEVTADPNLDYVDGVLYSKHQGAIVTGRLTDIPGASVPIQRFSDSKQ
;
A
#
# COMPACT_ATOMS: atom_id res chain seq x y z
N MET A 1 -5.18 24.85 18.78
CA MET A 1 -6.47 25.01 19.50
C MET A 1 -6.64 23.86 20.47
N ARG A 2 -6.73 24.14 21.78
CA ARG A 2 -7.02 23.12 22.81
C ARG A 2 -8.52 22.83 22.82
N PHE A 3 -8.89 21.55 22.80
CA PHE A 3 -10.21 21.10 23.23
C PHE A 3 -10.05 20.09 24.37
N SER A 4 -10.76 20.36 25.47
CA SER A 4 -10.88 19.54 26.67
C SER A 4 -12.06 18.59 26.46
N ALA A 5 -11.84 17.28 26.65
CA ALA A 5 -12.91 16.30 26.75
C ALA A 5 -12.87 15.65 28.14
N GLY A 6 -14.02 15.71 28.82
CA GLY A 6 -14.23 15.16 30.16
C GLY A 6 -14.13 13.65 30.21
N SER A 7 -13.83 13.19 31.43
CA SER A 7 -13.64 11.81 31.85
C SER A 7 -14.87 10.92 31.62
N SER A 8 -14.69 9.86 30.85
CA SER A 8 -15.44 8.61 31.02
C SER A 8 -14.54 7.43 30.64
N SER A 9 -14.35 6.56 31.61
CA SER A 9 -13.52 5.37 31.57
C SER A 9 -14.06 4.34 30.57
N PHE A 10 -13.39 4.17 29.43
CA PHE A 10 -13.53 3.01 28.56
C PHE A 10 -12.20 2.27 28.49
N GLY A 11 -12.28 0.94 28.57
CA GLY A 11 -11.18 0.04 28.89
C GLY A 11 -9.92 0.22 28.05
N ALA A 12 -8.78 0.06 28.72
CA ALA A 12 -7.45 0.08 28.15
C ALA A 12 -7.33 -0.92 26.98
N TRP A 13 -7.23 -0.39 25.77
CA TRP A 13 -6.71 -1.13 24.63
C TRP A 13 -5.24 -1.46 24.94
N ARG A 14 -4.93 -2.75 25.09
CA ARG A 14 -3.54 -3.19 25.18
C ARG A 14 -2.85 -2.79 23.88
N PRO A 15 -1.70 -2.08 23.93
CA PRO A 15 -0.94 -1.82 22.73
C PRO A 15 -0.54 -3.17 22.10
N CYS A 16 -0.83 -3.34 20.81
CA CYS A 16 -0.13 -4.36 20.02
C CYS A 16 1.35 -4.14 20.24
N GLN A 17 2.04 -5.11 20.84
CA GLN A 17 3.48 -5.12 20.90
C GLN A 17 3.97 -5.21 19.45
N ALA A 18 4.23 -4.06 18.83
CA ALA A 18 5.07 -3.99 17.66
C ALA A 18 6.46 -4.42 18.12
N THR A 19 6.76 -5.71 17.96
CA THR A 19 8.14 -6.17 18.00
C THR A 19 8.90 -5.31 16.99
N PRO A 20 9.98 -4.61 17.38
CA PRO A 20 10.81 -3.89 16.43
C PRO A 20 11.35 -4.93 15.45
N ILE A 21 10.87 -4.90 14.21
CA ILE A 21 11.46 -5.65 13.12
C ILE A 21 12.87 -5.10 12.99
N ALA A 22 13.88 -5.94 13.21
CA ALA A 22 15.28 -5.53 13.13
C ALA A 22 15.53 -4.93 11.73
N PHE A 23 15.82 -3.63 11.71
CA PHE A 23 15.99 -2.86 10.49
C PHE A 23 17.37 -3.12 9.92
N TYR A 24 17.45 -3.89 8.83
CA TYR A 24 18.71 -4.15 8.13
C TYR A 24 19.05 -2.96 7.22
N THR A 25 20.12 -2.25 7.56
CA THR A 25 20.70 -1.11 6.82
C THR A 25 21.66 -1.56 5.70
N GLY A 26 21.57 -2.81 5.24
CA GLY A 26 22.38 -3.32 4.12
C GLY A 26 21.70 -3.03 2.78
N ARG A 27 22.48 -2.79 1.72
CA ARG A 27 21.96 -2.87 0.35
C ARG A 27 21.56 -4.32 0.10
N PHE A 28 20.26 -4.62 0.20
CA PHE A 28 19.72 -5.93 -0.13
C PHE A 28 19.73 -6.07 -1.65
N SER A 29 20.40 -7.11 -2.16
CA SER A 29 20.60 -7.31 -3.60
C SER A 29 19.49 -8.17 -4.21
N THR A 30 19.34 -8.12 -5.53
CA THR A 30 18.50 -9.07 -6.27
C THR A 30 18.93 -10.52 -6.06
N GLU A 31 20.21 -10.77 -5.74
CA GLU A 31 20.71 -12.10 -5.41
C GLU A 31 20.22 -12.56 -4.03
N ASP A 32 20.18 -11.67 -3.04
CA ASP A 32 19.60 -11.96 -1.72
C ASP A 32 18.11 -12.30 -1.83
N HIS A 33 17.40 -11.54 -2.66
CA HIS A 33 16.01 -11.80 -2.99
C HIS A 33 15.83 -13.19 -3.60
N SER A 34 16.60 -13.53 -4.64
CA SER A 34 16.56 -14.84 -5.28
C SER A 34 16.79 -15.97 -4.28
N ARG A 35 17.77 -15.84 -3.38
CA ARG A 35 18.03 -16.84 -2.33
C ARG A 35 16.86 -17.00 -1.35
N ALA A 36 16.20 -15.91 -0.99
CA ALA A 36 15.01 -15.96 -0.14
C ALA A 36 13.84 -16.65 -0.85
N VAL A 37 13.62 -16.33 -2.14
CA VAL A 37 12.60 -16.95 -2.98
C VAL A 37 12.85 -18.44 -3.18
N ASP A 38 14.10 -18.87 -3.38
CA ASP A 38 14.47 -20.28 -3.47
C ASP A 38 14.11 -21.05 -2.19
N GLY A 39 14.33 -20.44 -1.02
CA GLY A 39 13.93 -21.02 0.27
C GLY A 39 12.41 -21.18 0.39
N ILE A 40 11.65 -20.17 -0.04
CA ILE A 40 10.18 -20.19 -0.07
C ILE A 40 9.68 -21.26 -1.04
N SER A 41 10.21 -21.29 -2.26
CA SER A 41 9.93 -22.28 -3.30
C SER A 41 10.16 -23.71 -2.81
N ALA A 42 11.32 -23.98 -2.22
CA ALA A 42 11.66 -25.29 -1.66
C ALA A 42 10.74 -25.69 -0.48
N SER A 43 10.31 -24.72 0.33
CA SER A 43 9.32 -24.96 1.39
C SER A 43 7.96 -25.35 0.82
N VAL A 44 7.46 -24.59 -0.16
CA VAL A 44 6.18 -24.86 -0.83
C VAL A 44 6.21 -26.22 -1.54
N ARG A 45 7.29 -26.53 -2.27
CA ARG A 45 7.47 -27.82 -2.94
C ARG A 45 7.41 -29.00 -1.98
N ARG A 46 8.02 -28.89 -0.79
CA ARG A 46 7.94 -29.92 0.26
C ARG A 46 6.51 -30.17 0.73
N PHE A 47 5.69 -29.13 0.88
CA PHE A 47 4.27 -29.30 1.23
C PHE A 47 3.47 -29.90 0.08
N TYR A 48 3.76 -29.50 -1.16
CA TYR A 48 3.14 -30.02 -2.36
C TYR A 48 3.35 -31.54 -2.52
N GLU A 49 4.60 -31.99 -2.41
CA GLU A 49 4.96 -33.42 -2.51
C GLU A 49 4.28 -34.27 -1.44
N ARG A 50 4.11 -33.73 -0.22
CA ARG A 50 3.39 -34.40 0.88
C ARG A 50 1.88 -34.25 0.80
N LYS A 51 1.34 -33.50 -0.19
CA LYS A 51 -0.08 -33.14 -0.32
C LYS A 51 -0.65 -32.48 0.94
N GLU A 52 0.18 -31.68 1.60
CA GLU A 52 -0.15 -31.01 2.84
C GLU A 52 -0.56 -29.55 2.60
N LYS A 53 -1.60 -29.11 3.30
CA LYS A 53 -1.99 -27.70 3.32
C LYS A 53 -1.00 -26.89 4.15
N PHE A 54 -0.61 -25.72 3.66
CA PHE A 54 0.21 -24.76 4.37
C PHE A 54 -0.51 -23.41 4.51
N ARG A 55 0.05 -22.53 5.33
CA ARG A 55 -0.33 -21.10 5.41
C ARG A 55 0.87 -20.21 5.16
N ILE A 56 0.62 -19.00 4.69
CA ILE A 56 1.68 -18.00 4.50
C ILE A 56 1.77 -17.17 5.77
N PHE A 57 2.99 -17.01 6.28
CA PHE A 57 3.31 -16.13 7.38
C PHE A 57 4.09 -14.93 6.86
N HIS A 58 3.54 -13.75 7.05
CA HIS A 58 4.03 -12.49 6.47
C HIS A 58 4.40 -11.48 7.58
N GLY A 59 4.72 -11.94 8.79
CA GLY A 59 5.18 -11.11 9.91
C GLY A 59 4.09 -10.36 10.68
N SER A 60 3.15 -9.71 9.99
CA SER A 60 2.07 -8.92 10.60
C SER A 60 0.73 -9.10 9.88
N THR A 61 -0.38 -9.30 10.59
CA THR A 61 -1.70 -9.54 9.97
C THR A 61 -2.78 -8.56 10.41
N ASN A 62 -3.55 -8.06 9.43
CA ASN A 62 -4.80 -7.33 9.66
C ASN A 62 -5.99 -8.29 9.89
N SER A 63 -5.75 -9.59 9.97
CA SER A 63 -6.79 -10.58 10.24
C SER A 63 -7.11 -10.65 11.73
N THR A 64 -8.39 -10.55 12.07
CA THR A 64 -8.90 -10.84 13.42
C THR A 64 -8.98 -12.34 13.71
N ARG A 65 -8.69 -13.19 12.71
CA ARG A 65 -8.65 -14.64 12.89
C ARG A 65 -7.41 -15.00 13.70
N HIS A 66 -7.57 -15.96 14.61
CA HIS A 66 -6.41 -16.52 15.31
C HIS A 66 -5.40 -17.07 14.31
N ALA A 67 -4.18 -16.52 14.35
CA ALA A 67 -3.05 -17.06 13.63
C ALA A 67 -2.90 -18.54 14.01
N ALA A 68 -2.91 -19.44 13.03
CA ALA A 68 -2.71 -20.84 13.31
C ALA A 68 -1.29 -21.04 13.84
N LYS A 69 -1.17 -21.55 15.06
CA LYS A 69 0.10 -22.00 15.62
C LYS A 69 0.41 -23.37 15.03
N GLY A 70 1.59 -23.56 14.42
CA GLY A 70 2.07 -24.89 14.01
C GLY A 70 3.12 -24.88 12.90
N ASN A 71 3.71 -26.05 12.64
CA ASN A 71 4.84 -26.25 11.71
C ASN A 71 4.47 -26.20 10.21
N ARG A 72 3.24 -25.84 9.85
CA ARG A 72 2.74 -25.85 8.46
C ARG A 72 2.65 -24.43 7.90
N MET A 73 3.76 -23.71 7.97
CA MET A 73 3.84 -22.34 7.47
C MET A 73 4.98 -22.16 6.49
N VAL A 74 4.74 -21.31 5.50
CA VAL A 74 5.74 -20.76 4.61
C VAL A 74 5.98 -19.33 5.07
N ASP A 75 7.20 -19.06 5.51
CA ASP A 75 7.59 -17.73 5.99
C ASP A 75 8.05 -16.86 4.81
N SER A 76 7.36 -15.75 4.59
CA SER A 76 7.72 -14.72 3.63
C SER A 76 8.02 -13.38 4.32
N SER A 77 8.08 -13.34 5.66
CA SER A 77 8.23 -12.10 6.44
C SER A 77 9.55 -11.37 6.21
N SER A 78 10.59 -12.07 5.76
CA SER A 78 11.88 -11.48 5.40
C SER A 78 11.82 -10.60 4.14
N LEU A 79 10.81 -10.81 3.28
CA LEU A 79 10.64 -10.07 2.03
C LEU A 79 10.06 -8.67 2.31
N SER A 80 10.89 -7.71 2.69
CA SER A 80 10.52 -6.38 3.19
C SER A 80 11.38 -5.23 2.65
N HIS A 81 12.03 -5.41 1.49
CA HIS A 81 12.96 -4.45 0.89
C HIS A 81 12.47 -3.86 -0.45
N VAL A 82 12.88 -2.62 -0.71
CA VAL A 82 12.81 -2.00 -2.04
C VAL A 82 14.09 -2.35 -2.78
N LEU A 83 13.99 -3.13 -3.86
CA LEU A 83 15.16 -3.67 -4.56
C LEU A 83 15.73 -2.69 -5.59
N LYS A 84 14.85 -2.04 -6.35
CA LYS A 84 15.25 -1.13 -7.43
C LYS A 84 14.21 -0.04 -7.63
N VAL A 85 14.69 1.18 -7.89
CA VAL A 85 13.88 2.29 -8.42
C VAL A 85 14.47 2.71 -9.76
N ASP A 86 13.65 2.72 -10.80
CA ASP A 86 14.01 3.08 -12.16
C ASP A 86 13.41 4.45 -12.51
N MET A 87 14.25 5.47 -12.65
CA MET A 87 13.80 6.85 -12.91
C MET A 87 13.29 7.04 -14.33
N GLU A 88 13.83 6.30 -15.30
CA GLU A 88 13.47 6.44 -16.71
C GLU A 88 12.10 5.82 -16.96
N ARG A 89 11.89 4.59 -16.47
CA ARG A 89 10.61 3.89 -16.58
C ARG A 89 9.59 4.34 -15.53
N LYS A 90 10.04 5.10 -14.51
CA LYS A 90 9.26 5.49 -13.33
C LYS A 90 8.66 4.25 -12.64
N THR A 91 9.47 3.22 -12.41
CA THR A 91 9.01 1.98 -11.76
C THR A 91 9.81 1.69 -10.49
N ALA A 92 9.19 0.96 -9.56
CA ALA A 92 9.89 0.39 -8.40
C ALA A 92 9.65 -1.11 -8.30
N THR A 93 10.71 -1.87 -8.08
CA THR A 93 10.66 -3.30 -7.81
C THR A 93 10.75 -3.49 -6.30
N VAL A 94 9.69 -4.03 -5.70
CA VAL A 94 9.51 -4.07 -4.25
C VAL A 94 9.05 -5.43 -3.77
N GLU A 95 9.49 -5.79 -2.57
CA GLU A 95 9.00 -6.97 -1.86
C GLU A 95 7.65 -6.70 -1.17
N PRO A 96 6.81 -7.74 -0.94
CA PRO A 96 5.42 -7.59 -0.51
C PRO A 96 5.24 -7.02 0.90
N ASN A 97 6.22 -7.15 1.80
CA ASN A 97 6.09 -6.66 3.18
C ASN A 97 6.79 -5.31 3.40
N VAL A 98 7.15 -4.58 2.33
CA VAL A 98 7.64 -3.21 2.44
C VAL A 98 6.51 -2.31 2.98
N PRO A 99 6.69 -1.67 4.14
CA PRO A 99 5.73 -0.69 4.65
C PRO A 99 5.58 0.52 3.71
N MET A 100 4.38 1.11 3.66
CA MET A 100 4.07 2.18 2.69
C MET A 100 4.86 3.47 2.95
N ASP A 101 5.07 3.82 4.22
CA ASP A 101 5.94 4.91 4.66
C ASP A 101 7.37 4.74 4.10
N ARG A 102 7.95 3.53 4.25
CA ARG A 102 9.29 3.21 3.72
C ARG A 102 9.33 3.24 2.20
N LEU A 103 8.28 2.74 1.53
CA LEU A 103 8.18 2.81 0.07
C LEU A 103 8.20 4.27 -0.41
N VAL A 104 7.44 5.14 0.24
CA VAL A 104 7.41 6.57 -0.08
C VAL A 104 8.77 7.22 0.22
N GLU A 105 9.36 6.95 1.38
CA GLU A 105 10.70 7.47 1.75
C GLU A 105 11.77 7.09 0.73
N GLU A 106 11.80 5.83 0.27
CA GLU A 106 12.79 5.36 -0.70
C GLU A 106 12.55 5.94 -2.10
N THR A 107 11.30 6.00 -2.56
CA THR A 107 10.96 6.52 -3.90
C THR A 107 11.15 8.04 -3.99
N LEU A 108 10.89 8.76 -2.88
CA LEU A 108 11.01 10.21 -2.82
C LEU A 108 12.45 10.70 -3.01
N LYS A 109 13.46 9.89 -2.67
CA LYS A 109 14.89 10.17 -2.96
C LYS A 109 15.16 10.37 -4.45
N TYR A 110 14.31 9.78 -5.30
CA TYR A 110 14.38 9.88 -6.76
C TYR A 110 13.36 10.88 -7.33
N GLY A 111 12.67 11.65 -6.49
CA GLY A 111 11.62 12.57 -6.93
C GLY A 111 10.35 11.86 -7.44
N LEU A 112 10.14 10.62 -7.02
CA LEU A 112 9.00 9.79 -7.43
C LEU A 112 8.15 9.39 -6.21
N VAL A 113 6.87 9.09 -6.43
CA VAL A 113 5.97 8.55 -5.41
C VAL A 113 5.08 7.47 -6.01
N PRO A 114 4.60 6.49 -5.20
CA PRO A 114 3.57 5.56 -5.63
C PRO A 114 2.31 6.30 -6.08
N SER A 115 1.70 5.83 -7.17
CA SER A 115 0.48 6.46 -7.72
C SER A 115 -0.73 6.34 -6.79
N VAL A 116 -0.73 5.33 -5.92
CA VAL A 116 -1.75 5.07 -4.92
C VAL A 116 -1.05 4.80 -3.58
N VAL A 117 -1.38 5.58 -2.57
CA VAL A 117 -0.90 5.41 -1.18
C VAL A 117 -2.10 4.98 -0.33
N MET A 118 -2.02 3.80 0.28
CA MET A 118 -3.19 3.12 0.86
C MET A 118 -3.72 3.73 2.18
N GLU A 119 -3.02 4.66 2.81
CA GLU A 119 -3.50 5.34 4.03
C GLU A 119 -4.53 6.44 3.77
N PHE A 120 -4.69 6.87 2.52
CA PHE A 120 -5.69 7.86 2.12
C PHE A 120 -6.51 7.31 0.94
N PRO A 121 -7.85 7.51 0.89
CA PRO A 121 -8.70 6.91 -0.13
C PRO A 121 -8.46 7.55 -1.50
N ALA A 122 -7.43 7.11 -2.23
CA ALA A 122 -7.13 7.54 -3.60
C ALA A 122 -8.00 6.83 -4.65
N ARG A 123 -9.33 6.83 -4.48
CA ARG A 123 -10.27 6.11 -5.36
C ARG A 123 -11.00 7.03 -6.34
N PHE A 124 -10.24 7.72 -7.19
CA PHE A 124 -10.83 8.30 -8.40
C PHE A 124 -10.02 8.07 -9.68
N LYS A 125 -8.78 8.53 -9.77
CA LYS A 125 -8.01 8.50 -11.03
C LYS A 125 -7.31 7.17 -11.34
N HIS A 126 -6.70 6.52 -10.34
CA HIS A 126 -5.76 5.41 -10.56
C HIS A 126 -6.32 4.04 -10.14
N GLY A 127 -7.56 3.99 -9.64
CA GLY A 127 -8.20 2.76 -9.20
C GLY A 127 -7.58 2.18 -7.92
N PHE A 128 -7.58 0.85 -7.81
CA PHE A 128 -7.00 0.14 -6.68
C PHE A 128 -5.47 0.01 -6.82
N PHE A 129 -4.76 -0.17 -5.71
CA PHE A 129 -3.30 -0.29 -5.67
C PHE A 129 -2.75 -1.33 -6.65
N ASN A 130 -3.45 -2.47 -6.81
CA ASN A 130 -3.05 -3.52 -7.76
C ASN A 130 -3.13 -3.12 -9.23
N ARG A 131 -3.87 -2.05 -9.60
CA ARG A 131 -3.87 -1.51 -10.97
C ARG A 131 -2.63 -0.69 -11.29
N THR A 132 -1.82 -0.38 -10.29
CA THR A 132 -0.53 0.28 -10.49
C THR A 132 0.60 -0.71 -10.72
N PHE A 133 0.31 -2.02 -10.74
CA PHE A 133 1.33 -3.05 -10.89
C PHE A 133 1.57 -3.30 -12.38
N ASN A 134 2.82 -3.45 -12.77
CA ASN A 134 3.21 -3.84 -14.13
C ASN A 134 3.45 -5.35 -14.22
N SER A 135 3.99 -5.93 -13.15
CA SER A 135 4.26 -7.36 -13.04
C SER A 135 4.24 -7.83 -11.58
N VAL A 136 3.94 -9.10 -11.39
CA VAL A 136 3.96 -9.77 -10.09
C VAL A 136 4.76 -11.06 -10.20
N GLU A 137 5.70 -11.28 -9.30
CA GLU A 137 6.35 -12.57 -9.09
C GLU A 137 5.68 -13.32 -7.95
N MET A 138 5.45 -14.62 -8.16
CA MET A 138 4.87 -15.48 -7.14
C MET A 138 5.41 -16.91 -7.22
N VAL A 139 5.41 -17.58 -6.07
CA VAL A 139 5.62 -19.03 -5.96
C VAL A 139 4.26 -19.73 -5.98
N LEU A 140 4.04 -20.55 -7.00
CA LEU A 140 2.81 -21.34 -7.15
C LEU A 140 2.76 -22.51 -6.17
N ALA A 141 1.59 -23.14 -6.04
CA ALA A 141 1.37 -24.23 -5.09
C ALA A 141 2.28 -25.46 -5.30
N ASN A 142 2.85 -25.66 -6.50
CA ASN A 142 3.83 -26.71 -6.80
C ASN A 142 5.28 -26.31 -6.50
N GLY A 143 5.51 -25.08 -6.05
CA GLY A 143 6.81 -24.51 -5.77
C GLY A 143 7.45 -23.80 -6.95
N ASP A 144 6.84 -23.74 -8.12
CA ASP A 144 7.42 -23.03 -9.27
C ASP A 144 7.34 -21.51 -9.07
N VAL A 145 8.45 -20.83 -9.36
CA VAL A 145 8.53 -19.36 -9.35
C VAL A 145 8.09 -18.86 -10.72
N VAL A 146 7.09 -17.99 -10.75
CA VAL A 146 6.60 -17.40 -11.99
C VAL A 146 6.54 -15.89 -11.89
N THR A 147 7.05 -15.21 -12.92
CA THR A 147 6.78 -13.79 -13.16
C THR A 147 5.58 -13.68 -14.08
N CYS A 148 4.61 -12.85 -13.67
CA CYS A 148 3.35 -12.64 -14.36
C CYS A 148 3.27 -11.15 -14.73
N PRO A 149 3.78 -10.75 -15.89
CA PRO A 149 3.47 -9.44 -16.43
C PRO A 149 2.01 -9.41 -16.91
N GLU A 150 1.36 -8.25 -16.82
CA GLU A 150 -0.07 -8.10 -17.13
C GLU A 150 -0.43 -8.64 -18.53
N LYS A 151 0.45 -8.48 -19.53
CA LYS A 151 0.16 -8.83 -20.93
C LYS A 151 0.34 -10.30 -21.30
N GLU A 152 1.19 -11.04 -20.58
CA GLU A 152 1.52 -12.43 -20.95
C GLU A 152 0.75 -13.45 -20.10
N LYS A 153 0.49 -13.13 -18.83
CA LYS A 153 -0.23 -13.99 -17.87
C LYS A 153 -1.35 -13.21 -17.19
N SER A 154 -2.22 -12.61 -18.00
CA SER A 154 -3.27 -11.70 -17.53
C SER A 154 -4.26 -12.37 -16.57
N ASP A 155 -4.58 -13.65 -16.81
CA ASP A 155 -5.45 -14.46 -15.98
C ASP A 155 -4.91 -14.61 -14.54
N LEU A 156 -3.64 -14.98 -14.41
CA LEU A 156 -2.97 -15.13 -13.12
C LEU A 156 -2.67 -13.78 -12.49
N PHE A 157 -2.28 -12.78 -13.28
CA PHE A 157 -2.02 -11.42 -12.80
C PHE A 157 -3.26 -10.78 -12.19
N HIS A 158 -4.40 -10.80 -12.89
CA HIS A 158 -5.66 -10.24 -12.38
C HIS A 158 -6.31 -11.16 -11.34
N GLY A 159 -6.20 -12.48 -11.50
CA GLY A 159 -6.75 -13.46 -10.55
C GLY A 159 -6.04 -13.47 -9.21
N ALA A 160 -4.74 -13.18 -9.17
CA ALA A 160 -3.98 -13.07 -7.92
C ALA A 160 -4.32 -11.79 -7.13
N ALA A 161 -4.75 -10.74 -7.81
CA ALA A 161 -5.14 -9.49 -7.16
C ALA A 161 -6.37 -9.70 -6.26
N GLY A 162 -6.20 -9.52 -4.95
CA GLY A 162 -7.26 -9.75 -3.97
C GLY A 162 -7.51 -11.23 -3.61
N ALA A 163 -6.72 -12.17 -4.14
CA ALA A 163 -6.83 -13.60 -3.81
C ALA A 163 -6.29 -13.97 -2.42
N CYS A 164 -5.73 -13.01 -1.68
CA CYS A 164 -5.22 -13.20 -0.30
C CYS A 164 -4.31 -14.42 -0.14
N GLY A 165 -3.41 -14.66 -1.12
CA GLY A 165 -2.46 -15.78 -1.09
C GLY A 165 -3.01 -17.13 -1.55
N THR A 166 -4.22 -17.18 -2.14
CA THR A 166 -4.81 -18.44 -2.64
C THR A 166 -4.13 -18.95 -3.92
N MET A 167 -3.71 -18.04 -4.80
CA MET A 167 -3.08 -18.39 -6.09
C MET A 167 -1.58 -18.72 -5.95
N GLY A 168 -0.96 -18.32 -4.85
CA GLY A 168 0.48 -18.50 -4.62
C GLY A 168 1.00 -17.54 -3.55
N VAL A 169 2.29 -17.66 -3.26
CA VAL A 169 3.02 -16.74 -2.37
C VAL A 169 3.62 -15.63 -3.23
N THR A 170 3.08 -14.41 -3.16
CA THR A 170 3.69 -13.25 -3.83
C THR A 170 5.06 -12.98 -3.22
N THR A 171 6.07 -12.81 -4.07
CA THR A 171 7.47 -12.57 -3.65
C THR A 171 7.97 -11.21 -4.10
N LEU A 172 7.52 -10.72 -5.26
CA LEU A 172 7.98 -9.45 -5.82
C LEU A 172 6.89 -8.75 -6.63
N VAL A 173 6.90 -7.42 -6.65
CA VAL A 173 5.98 -6.60 -7.46
C VAL A 173 6.76 -5.48 -8.15
N GLU A 174 6.49 -5.24 -9.43
CA GLU A 174 6.89 -4.01 -10.12
C GLU A 174 5.72 -3.01 -10.08
N LEU A 175 5.95 -1.85 -9.46
CA LEU A 175 4.99 -0.76 -9.29
C LEU A 175 5.26 0.37 -10.29
N GLN A 176 4.20 0.97 -10.82
CA GLN A 176 4.26 2.21 -11.58
C GLN A 176 4.21 3.42 -10.63
N LEU A 177 5.26 4.22 -10.69
CA LEU A 177 5.41 5.46 -9.94
C LEU A 177 4.98 6.67 -10.79
N ARG A 178 4.77 7.79 -10.10
CA ARG A 178 4.54 9.10 -10.70
C ARG A 178 5.50 10.13 -10.12
N GLU A 179 5.62 11.26 -10.80
CA GLU A 179 6.43 12.38 -10.31
C GLU A 179 5.90 12.91 -8.98
N ALA A 180 6.81 13.09 -8.03
CA ALA A 180 6.51 13.76 -6.78
C ALA A 180 6.37 15.26 -7.01
N LYS A 181 5.39 15.88 -6.36
CA LYS A 181 5.24 17.33 -6.28
C LYS A 181 5.38 17.76 -4.83
N LYS A 182 5.88 18.97 -4.62
CA LYS A 182 6.23 19.45 -3.26
C LYS A 182 5.03 19.70 -2.37
N TYR A 183 3.90 20.07 -2.96
CA TYR A 183 2.69 20.47 -2.23
C TYR A 183 1.45 19.83 -2.84
N VAL A 184 0.43 19.70 -2.00
CA VAL A 184 -0.94 19.40 -2.41
C VAL A 184 -1.78 20.63 -2.06
N GLU A 185 -2.33 21.30 -3.06
CA GLU A 185 -3.34 22.33 -2.87
C GLU A 185 -4.67 21.66 -2.55
N THR A 186 -5.20 21.91 -1.36
CA THR A 186 -6.40 21.24 -0.84
C THR A 186 -7.55 22.24 -0.69
N THR A 187 -8.70 21.90 -1.25
CA THR A 187 -9.95 22.68 -1.15
C THR A 187 -11.01 21.88 -0.41
N TYR A 188 -11.63 22.50 0.58
CA TYR A 188 -12.74 21.92 1.34
C TYR A 188 -14.07 22.45 0.82
N HIS A 189 -14.96 21.55 0.46
CA HIS A 189 -16.31 21.81 0.00
C HIS A 189 -17.28 21.32 1.08
N PRO A 190 -17.79 22.21 1.96
CA PRO A 190 -18.75 21.81 2.97
C PRO A 190 -20.05 21.34 2.29
N VAL A 191 -20.64 20.29 2.84
CA VAL A 191 -21.91 19.71 2.36
C VAL A 191 -22.88 19.48 3.51
N SER A 192 -24.16 19.69 3.24
CA SER A 192 -25.24 19.69 4.23
C SER A 192 -26.21 18.52 4.09
N SER A 193 -25.96 17.62 3.13
CA SER A 193 -26.75 16.40 2.93
C SER A 193 -25.98 15.35 2.12
N MET A 194 -26.45 14.10 2.16
CA MET A 194 -25.92 13.03 1.32
C MET A 194 -26.10 13.32 -0.17
N THR A 195 -27.26 13.86 -0.56
CA THR A 195 -27.55 14.20 -1.97
C THR A 195 -26.59 15.26 -2.50
N GLU A 196 -26.31 16.28 -1.69
CA GLU A 196 -25.32 17.32 -2.02
C GLU A 196 -23.90 16.75 -2.11
N ALA A 197 -23.54 15.86 -1.18
CA ALA A 197 -22.25 15.17 -1.20
C ALA A 197 -22.05 14.36 -2.49
N ILE A 198 -23.04 13.57 -2.90
CA ILE A 198 -23.00 12.79 -4.14
C ILE A 198 -22.83 13.70 -5.35
N LYS A 199 -23.67 14.75 -5.47
CA LYS A 199 -23.60 15.69 -6.57
C LYS A 199 -22.23 16.38 -6.65
N LYS A 200 -21.68 16.79 -5.49
CA LYS A 200 -20.35 17.41 -5.44
C LYS A 200 -19.26 16.43 -5.84
N ILE A 201 -19.33 15.17 -5.41
CA ILE A 201 -18.39 14.12 -5.83
C ILE A 201 -18.44 13.92 -7.35
N GLU A 202 -19.64 13.81 -7.94
CA GLU A 202 -19.79 13.67 -9.40
C GLU A 202 -19.18 14.85 -10.17
N GLU A 203 -19.37 16.08 -9.68
CA GLU A 203 -18.80 17.30 -10.27
C GLU A 203 -17.27 17.30 -10.22
N VAL A 204 -16.67 17.05 -9.04
CA VAL A 204 -15.22 17.12 -8.86
C VAL A 204 -14.50 15.93 -9.51
N THR A 205 -15.19 14.80 -9.64
CA THR A 205 -14.65 13.65 -10.39
C THR A 205 -14.70 13.88 -11.90
N ALA A 206 -15.60 14.71 -12.41
CA ALA A 206 -15.57 15.08 -13.83
C ALA A 206 -14.36 15.99 -14.20
N ASP A 207 -13.69 16.62 -13.22
CA ASP A 207 -12.54 17.50 -13.47
C ASP A 207 -11.22 16.71 -13.60
N PRO A 208 -10.59 16.67 -14.78
CA PRO A 208 -9.33 15.96 -14.98
C PRO A 208 -8.14 16.61 -14.24
N ASN A 209 -8.26 17.84 -13.75
CA ASN A 209 -7.17 18.56 -13.07
C ASN A 209 -7.01 18.19 -11.60
N LEU A 210 -7.99 17.52 -10.98
CA LEU A 210 -7.96 17.16 -9.57
C LEU A 210 -7.29 15.81 -9.34
N ASP A 211 -6.22 15.77 -8.56
CA ASP A 211 -5.44 14.54 -8.33
C ASP A 211 -6.01 13.67 -7.21
N TYR A 212 -6.68 14.30 -6.25
CA TYR A 212 -7.27 13.64 -5.09
C TYR A 212 -8.69 14.13 -4.85
N VAL A 213 -9.56 13.21 -4.46
CA VAL A 213 -10.91 13.49 -3.99
C VAL A 213 -11.15 12.57 -2.79
N ASP A 214 -11.53 13.16 -1.67
CA ASP A 214 -11.96 12.47 -0.46
C ASP A 214 -13.25 13.10 0.06
N GLY A 215 -13.99 12.37 0.89
CA GLY A 215 -15.25 12.83 1.44
C GLY A 215 -15.51 12.23 2.81
N VAL A 216 -15.80 13.10 3.78
CA VAL A 216 -16.19 12.71 5.13
C VAL A 216 -17.53 13.31 5.49
N LEU A 217 -18.46 12.48 5.94
CA LEU A 217 -19.71 12.91 6.55
C LEU A 217 -19.60 12.76 8.06
N TYR A 218 -19.74 13.86 8.79
CA TYR A 218 -19.76 13.88 10.26
C TYR A 218 -21.17 13.61 10.81
N SER A 219 -22.20 14.00 10.06
CA SER A 219 -23.60 13.72 10.36
C SER A 219 -24.44 13.67 9.09
N LYS A 220 -25.76 13.45 9.23
CA LYS A 220 -26.71 13.55 8.11
C LYS A 220 -26.74 14.94 7.45
N HIS A 221 -26.30 15.97 8.18
CA HIS A 221 -26.40 17.37 7.76
C HIS A 221 -25.06 18.11 7.75
N GLN A 222 -23.95 17.40 7.94
CA GLN A 222 -22.63 18.01 8.02
C GLN A 222 -21.60 17.04 7.46
N GLY A 223 -20.90 17.49 6.44
CA GLY A 223 -19.75 16.80 5.87
C GLY A 223 -18.86 17.76 5.10
N ALA A 224 -17.78 17.24 4.57
CA ALA A 224 -16.88 17.95 3.68
C ALA A 224 -16.40 17.00 2.59
N ILE A 225 -16.45 17.46 1.34
CA ILE A 225 -15.70 16.88 0.23
C ILE A 225 -14.39 17.65 0.13
N VAL A 226 -13.29 16.92 0.03
CA VAL A 226 -11.93 17.47 0.03
C VAL A 226 -11.30 17.13 -1.32
N THR A 227 -10.90 18.16 -2.07
CA THR A 227 -10.23 17.98 -3.36
C THR A 227 -8.78 18.40 -3.25
N GLY A 228 -7.87 17.65 -3.86
CA GLY A 228 -6.43 17.92 -3.84
C GLY A 228 -5.84 18.01 -5.24
N ARG A 229 -4.96 18.98 -5.46
CA ARG A 229 -4.18 19.14 -6.70
C ARG A 229 -2.70 19.19 -6.38
N LEU A 230 -1.89 18.40 -7.08
CA LEU A 230 -0.45 18.45 -6.92
C LEU A 230 0.13 19.74 -7.51
N THR A 231 1.04 20.39 -6.77
CA THR A 231 1.73 21.61 -7.23
C THR A 231 3.14 21.71 -6.64
N ASP A 232 4.05 22.33 -7.39
CA ASP A 232 5.39 22.69 -6.92
C ASP A 232 5.43 24.09 -6.29
N ILE A 233 4.40 24.90 -6.53
CA ILE A 233 4.32 26.30 -6.11
C ILE A 233 3.11 26.45 -5.18
N PRO A 234 3.31 26.87 -3.92
CA PRO A 234 2.19 27.18 -3.03
C PRO A 234 1.47 28.44 -3.52
N GLY A 235 0.15 28.49 -3.38
CA GLY A 235 -0.62 29.69 -3.70
C GLY A 235 -0.16 30.87 -2.85
N ALA A 236 -0.03 32.06 -3.45
CA ALA A 236 0.58 33.24 -2.83
C ALA A 236 -0.06 33.67 -1.49
N SER A 237 -1.30 33.26 -1.22
CA SER A 237 -2.07 33.58 -0.01
C SER A 237 -2.53 32.36 0.78
N VAL A 238 -2.06 31.15 0.46
CA VAL A 238 -2.51 29.91 1.11
C VAL A 238 -1.48 29.48 2.17
N PRO A 239 -1.87 29.34 3.44
CA PRO A 239 -0.94 28.90 4.48
C PRO A 239 -0.55 27.44 4.25
N ILE A 240 0.76 27.16 4.26
CA ILE A 240 1.26 25.79 4.21
C ILE A 240 0.96 25.11 5.54
N GLN A 241 0.19 24.02 5.50
CA GLN A 241 -0.11 23.19 6.66
C GLN A 241 0.62 21.86 6.54
N ARG A 242 1.13 21.35 7.68
CA ARG A 242 1.71 20.01 7.78
C ARG A 242 0.92 19.22 8.82
N PHE A 243 0.58 17.98 8.50
CA PHE A 243 -0.21 17.11 9.38
C PHE A 243 0.67 16.29 10.35
N SER A 244 1.98 16.28 10.13
CA SER A 244 2.96 15.59 10.98
C SER A 244 4.05 16.54 11.47
N ASP A 245 4.46 16.34 12.72
CA ASP A 245 5.55 17.03 13.43
C ASP A 245 6.95 16.59 12.93
N SER A 246 7.08 16.13 11.68
CA SER A 246 8.37 15.73 11.11
C SER A 246 9.23 16.97 10.89
N LYS A 247 10.12 17.19 11.86
CA LYS A 247 11.18 18.21 11.82
C LYS A 247 12.11 17.93 10.64
N GLN A 248 12.58 19.03 10.04
CA GLN A 248 13.54 19.07 8.94
C GLN A 248 14.83 18.31 9.26
#